data_AF-A0A534WAH9-F1
#
_entry.id   AF-A0A534WAH9-F1
#
_cell.length_a   1.000
_cell.length_b   1.000
_cell.length_c   1.000
_cell.angle_alpha   90.00
_cell.angle_beta   90.00
_cell.angle_gamma   90.00
#
_symmetry.space_group_name_H-M   'P 1'
#
loop_
_entity.id
_entity.type
_entity.pdbx_description
1 polymer ?
#
loop_
_entity_poly.entity_id
_entity_poly.type
_entity_poly.pdbx_seq_one_letter_code
_entity_poly.pdbx_strand_id
1 'polypeptide(L)'
;MIALLSEPELKLEGSNWTLLLWVCEPFDDAYSFRELFATITAALETKRDVDLTLPPEEPGEDFVDGTLRWGSTAYEVYFERSLGYVQFSSPSESSTRELLDALAQDFVWPRGTDSNSA
;
A
#
# COMPACT_ATOMS: atom_id res chain seq x y z
N MET A 1 -9.51 -7.70 3.16
CA MET A 1 -9.86 -6.38 3.72
C MET A 1 -8.60 -5.74 4.23
N ILE A 2 -8.32 -4.51 3.79
CA ILE A 2 -7.12 -3.75 4.10
C ILE A 2 -7.58 -2.54 4.94
N ALA A 3 -7.24 -2.52 6.22
CA ALA A 3 -7.56 -1.41 7.10
C ALA A 3 -6.57 -0.26 6.88
N LEU A 4 -7.07 0.96 6.69
CA LEU A 4 -6.26 2.17 6.58
C LEU A 4 -6.64 3.15 7.69
N LEU A 5 -5.66 3.93 8.15
CA LEU A 5 -5.87 5.02 9.11
C LEU A 5 -6.47 6.28 8.44
N SER A 6 -6.21 6.46 7.15
CA SER A 6 -6.67 7.59 6.36
C SER A 6 -7.07 7.18 4.95
N GLU A 7 -7.58 8.15 4.19
CA GLU A 7 -7.79 7.97 2.75
C GLU A 7 -6.44 7.69 2.04
N PRO A 8 -6.41 6.79 1.03
CA PRO A 8 -5.24 6.61 0.17
C PRO A 8 -4.83 7.91 -0.52
N GLU A 9 -3.53 8.16 -0.59
CA GLU A 9 -3.00 9.37 -1.25
C GLU A 9 -2.29 9.00 -2.55
N LEU A 10 -2.61 9.70 -3.64
CA LEU A 10 -1.89 9.61 -4.91
C LEU A 10 -1.12 10.92 -5.14
N LYS A 11 0.22 10.84 -5.20
CA LYS A 11 1.09 12.02 -5.30
C LYS A 11 2.22 11.81 -6.31
N LEU A 12 2.70 12.91 -6.89
CA LEU A 12 3.91 12.93 -7.71
C LEU A 12 5.11 13.26 -6.82
N GLU A 13 6.08 12.35 -6.75
CA GLU A 13 7.33 12.50 -6.00
C GLU A 13 8.51 12.33 -6.94
N GLY A 14 9.20 13.44 -7.23
CA GLY A 14 10.22 13.47 -8.28
C GLY A 14 9.61 13.15 -9.65
N SER A 15 10.04 12.05 -10.27
CA SER A 15 9.52 11.57 -11.55
C SER A 15 8.51 10.42 -11.41
N ASN A 16 8.21 9.98 -10.19
CA ASN A 16 7.36 8.82 -9.93
C ASN A 16 6.02 9.23 -9.31
N TRP A 17 4.97 8.52 -9.69
CA TRP A 17 3.67 8.56 -9.06
C TRP A 17 3.58 7.51 -7.97
N THR A 18 3.37 7.97 -6.74
CA THR A 18 3.31 7.18 -5.52
C THR A 18 1.86 7.06 -5.03
N LEU A 19 1.43 5.84 -4.76
CA LEU A 19 0.27 5.53 -3.93
C LEU A 19 0.75 5.30 -2.50
N LEU A 20 0.35 6.15 -1.56
CA LEU A 20 0.67 6.05 -0.14
C LEU A 20 -0.55 5.55 0.65
N LEU A 21 -0.33 4.53 1.48
CA LEU A 21 -1.34 3.92 2.34
C LEU A 21 -0.85 3.94 3.79
N TRP A 22 -1.55 4.66 4.68
CA TRP A 22 -1.32 4.62 6.13
C TRP A 22 -2.08 3.44 6.73
N VAL A 23 -1.38 2.44 7.24
CA VAL A 23 -1.95 1.11 7.54
C VAL A 23 -1.96 0.76 9.03
N CYS A 24 -1.11 1.40 9.82
CA CYS A 24 -1.08 1.26 11.28
C CYS A 24 -0.50 2.51 11.95
N GLU A 25 -0.65 2.59 13.27
CA GLU A 25 -0.04 3.66 14.05
C GLU A 25 1.49 3.52 14.05
N PRO A 26 2.25 4.61 14.13
CA PRO A 26 3.70 4.57 14.29
C PRO A 26 4.12 3.64 15.44
N PHE A 27 5.13 2.80 15.19
CA PHE A 27 5.69 1.84 16.16
C PHE A 27 4.72 0.74 16.63
N ASP A 28 3.69 0.41 15.84
CA ASP A 28 2.88 -0.79 16.10
C ASP A 28 3.63 -2.07 15.71
N ASP A 29 4.42 -2.60 16.65
CA ASP A 29 5.21 -3.83 16.47
C ASP A 29 4.36 -5.08 16.28
N ALA A 30 3.08 -5.04 16.68
CA ALA A 30 2.15 -6.16 16.48
C ALA A 30 1.63 -6.23 15.04
N TYR A 31 1.77 -5.16 14.26
CA TYR A 31 1.33 -5.13 12.87
C TYR A 31 2.26 -5.96 11.97
N SER A 32 1.68 -6.93 11.26
CA SER A 32 2.40 -7.77 10.32
C SER A 32 2.30 -7.22 8.89
N PHE A 33 3.37 -6.57 8.44
CA PHE A 33 3.44 -6.05 7.07
C PHE A 33 3.43 -7.17 6.02
N ARG A 34 3.98 -8.35 6.35
CA ARG A 34 3.97 -9.53 5.46
C ARG A 34 2.53 -10.02 5.24
N GLU A 35 1.70 -10.00 6.28
CA GLU A 35 0.26 -10.33 6.16
C GLU A 35 -0.52 -9.27 5.37
N LEU A 36 -0.18 -7.99 5.53
CA LEU A 36 -0.71 -6.92 4.68
C LEU A 36 -0.39 -7.19 3.20
N PHE A 37 0.86 -7.51 2.87
CA PHE A 37 1.25 -7.79 1.50
C PHE A 37 0.58 -9.04 0.93
N ALA A 38 0.39 -10.10 1.74
CA ALA A 38 -0.40 -11.27 1.35
C ALA A 38 -1.86 -10.87 1.04
N THR A 39 -2.43 -9.96 1.81
CA THR A 39 -3.79 -9.45 1.58
C THR A 39 -3.88 -8.61 0.30
N ILE A 40 -2.91 -7.73 0.06
CA ILE A 40 -2.83 -6.89 -1.14
C ILE A 40 -2.68 -7.76 -2.39
N THR A 41 -1.74 -8.71 -2.37
CA THR A 41 -1.51 -9.62 -3.52
C THR A 41 -2.74 -10.46 -3.81
N ALA A 42 -3.38 -11.05 -2.79
CA ALA A 42 -4.62 -11.80 -2.97
C ALA A 42 -5.75 -10.97 -3.60
N ALA A 43 -5.88 -9.69 -3.25
CA ALA A 43 -6.86 -8.79 -3.88
C ALA A 43 -6.55 -8.57 -5.37
N LEU A 44 -5.27 -8.35 -5.70
CA LEU A 44 -4.82 -8.08 -7.07
C LEU A 44 -4.86 -9.30 -7.99
N GLU A 45 -4.57 -10.49 -7.46
CA GLU A 45 -4.60 -11.78 -8.18
C GLU A 45 -5.96 -12.07 -8.81
N THR A 46 -7.05 -11.58 -8.20
CA THR A 46 -8.40 -11.75 -8.74
C THR A 46 -8.60 -11.04 -10.09
N LYS A 47 -7.71 -10.10 -10.44
CA LYS A 47 -7.82 -9.25 -11.63
C LYS A 47 -6.77 -9.59 -12.68
N ARG A 48 -5.51 -9.82 -12.27
CA ARG A 48 -4.36 -10.10 -13.15
C ARG A 48 -3.28 -10.84 -12.36
N ASP A 49 -2.34 -11.45 -13.08
CA ASP A 49 -1.13 -12.03 -12.49
C ASP A 49 -0.41 -11.00 -11.62
N VAL A 50 -0.06 -11.42 -10.41
CA VAL A 50 0.71 -10.64 -9.45
C VAL A 50 1.97 -11.42 -9.07
N ASP A 51 3.06 -10.70 -8.84
CA ASP A 51 4.29 -11.24 -8.28
C ASP A 51 4.89 -10.20 -7.34
N LEU A 52 5.19 -10.61 -6.10
CA LEU A 52 5.77 -9.74 -5.09
C LEU A 52 7.14 -10.29 -4.70
N THR A 53 8.17 -9.52 -4.96
CA THR A 53 9.53 -9.79 -4.52
C THR A 53 9.87 -8.88 -3.35
N LEU A 54 10.18 -9.49 -2.21
CA LEU A 54 10.68 -8.82 -1.01
C LEU A 54 12.02 -9.45 -0.59
N PRO A 55 12.89 -8.72 0.13
CA PRO A 55 14.05 -9.30 0.77
C PRO A 55 13.64 -10.36 1.79
N PRO A 56 14.58 -11.26 2.18
CA PRO A 56 14.40 -12.13 3.32
C PRO A 56 14.02 -11.32 4.57
N GLU A 57 13.15 -11.88 5.41
CA GLU A 57 12.77 -11.23 6.67
C GLU A 57 13.95 -11.18 7.64
N GLU A 58 14.19 -10.00 8.22
CA GLU A 58 15.22 -9.78 9.24
C GLU A 58 14.60 -9.36 10.58
N PRO A 59 15.15 -9.83 11.72
CA PRO A 59 14.70 -9.39 13.03
C PRO A 59 14.86 -7.86 13.19
N GLY A 60 13.75 -7.18 13.48
CA GLY A 60 13.75 -5.73 13.67
C GLY A 60 13.77 -4.92 12.37
N GLU A 61 13.30 -5.48 11.24
CA GLU A 61 13.02 -4.72 10.00
C GLU A 61 12.19 -3.45 10.31
N ASP A 62 12.83 -2.29 10.19
CA ASP A 62 12.19 -0.98 10.31
C ASP A 62 11.63 -0.51 8.96
N PHE A 63 12.27 -0.87 7.86
CA PHE A 63 11.77 -0.60 6.52
C PHE A 63 12.06 -1.78 5.58
N VAL A 64 11.26 -1.90 4.53
CA VAL A 64 11.38 -2.96 3.51
C VAL A 64 11.18 -2.39 2.12
N ASP A 65 12.21 -2.55 1.28
CA ASP A 65 12.19 -2.28 -0.15
C ASP A 65 11.85 -3.53 -0.94
N GLY A 66 10.97 -3.43 -1.93
CA GLY A 66 10.57 -4.55 -2.75
C GLY A 66 10.09 -4.15 -4.14
N THR A 67 9.56 -5.12 -4.86
CA THR A 67 8.94 -4.90 -6.17
C THR A 67 7.67 -5.71 -6.28
N LEU A 68 6.58 -5.04 -6.64
CA LEU A 68 5.32 -5.65 -7.01
C LEU A 68 5.18 -5.57 -8.52
N ARG A 69 5.02 -6.71 -9.19
CA ARG A 69 4.60 -6.77 -10.59
C ARG A 69 3.12 -7.13 -10.61
N TRP A 70 2.33 -6.35 -11.33
CA TRP A 70 0.91 -6.62 -11.53
C TRP A 70 0.55 -6.41 -12.99
N GLY A 71 0.22 -7.50 -13.68
CA GLY A 71 0.19 -7.53 -15.15
C GLY A 71 1.55 -7.14 -15.75
N SER A 72 1.57 -6.14 -16.64
CA SER A 72 2.79 -5.64 -17.27
C SER A 72 3.53 -4.58 -16.46
N THR A 73 2.92 -4.06 -15.40
CA THR A 73 3.46 -2.93 -14.64
C THR A 73 4.28 -3.44 -13.46
N ALA A 74 5.44 -2.82 -13.24
CA ALA A 74 6.23 -3.00 -12.03
C ALA A 74 6.13 -1.73 -11.17
N TYR A 75 5.92 -1.93 -9.88
CA TYR A 75 5.88 -0.90 -8.85
C TYR A 75 7.04 -1.15 -7.89
N GLU A 76 7.78 -0.09 -7.59
CA GLU A 76 8.65 -0.07 -6.42
C GLU A 76 7.77 -0.10 -5.18
N VAL A 77 8.11 -0.95 -4.22
CA VAL A 77 7.40 -1.09 -2.95
C VAL A 77 8.30 -0.60 -1.85
N TYR A 78 7.80 0.29 -1.00
CA TYR A 78 8.50 0.71 0.20
C TYR A 78 7.54 0.64 1.39
N PHE A 79 7.96 0.01 2.46
CA PHE A 79 7.25 0.00 3.74
C PHE A 79 8.16 0.59 4.82
N GLU A 80 7.57 1.40 5.70
CA GLU A 80 8.26 1.98 6.86
C GLU A 80 7.45 1.67 8.12
N ARG A 81 7.95 0.74 8.94
CA ARG A 81 7.35 0.30 10.21
C ARG A 81 7.30 1.44 11.21
N SER A 82 8.38 2.20 11.37
CA SER A 82 8.43 3.30 12.34
C SER A 82 7.32 4.33 12.13
N LEU A 83 6.85 4.49 10.88
CA LEU A 83 5.82 5.45 10.50
C LEU A 83 4.46 4.80 10.16
N GLY A 84 4.41 3.49 9.93
CA GLY A 84 3.16 2.74 9.73
C GLY A 84 2.53 2.91 8.35
N TYR A 85 3.33 3.08 7.30
CA TYR A 85 2.82 3.23 5.93
C TYR A 85 3.48 2.29 4.92
N VAL A 86 2.78 2.07 3.81
CA VAL A 86 3.31 1.43 2.60
C VAL A 86 3.13 2.33 1.39
N GLN A 87 4.07 2.27 0.46
CA GLN A 87 4.11 3.01 -0.79
C GLN A 87 4.25 2.07 -1.97
N PHE A 88 3.55 2.40 -3.05
CA PHE A 88 3.72 1.79 -4.37
C PHE A 88 4.01 2.88 -5.39
N SER A 89 5.14 2.79 -6.07
CA SER A 89 5.64 3.86 -6.95
C SER A 89 5.89 3.36 -8.36
N SER A 90 5.46 4.13 -9.36
CA SER A 90 5.74 3.87 -10.78
C SER A 90 5.89 5.19 -11.54
N PRO A 91 6.56 5.23 -12.71
CA PRO A 91 6.65 6.45 -13.51
C PRO A 91 5.32 6.84 -14.20
N SER A 92 4.26 6.05 -14.03
CA SER A 92 2.99 6.20 -14.76
C SER A 92 1.83 6.52 -13.81
N GLU A 93 1.29 7.73 -13.89
CA GLU A 93 0.09 8.13 -13.13
C GLU A 93 -1.06 7.16 -13.33
N SER A 94 -1.33 6.82 -14.60
CA SER A 94 -2.44 5.94 -14.95
C SER A 94 -2.30 4.57 -14.33
N SER A 95 -1.07 4.04 -14.26
CA SER A 95 -0.82 2.73 -13.67
C SER A 95 -0.93 2.76 -12.15
N THR A 96 -0.44 3.82 -11.50
CA THR A 96 -0.58 3.98 -10.04
C THR A 96 -2.04 4.24 -9.64
N ARG A 97 -2.80 4.99 -10.44
CA ARG A 97 -4.24 5.18 -10.25
C ARG A 97 -5.03 3.88 -10.47
N GLU A 98 -4.67 3.10 -11.49
CA GLU A 98 -5.29 1.79 -11.71
C GLU A 98 -5.08 0.84 -10.52
N LEU A 99 -3.89 0.89 -9.91
CA LEU A 99 -3.61 0.13 -8.69
C LEU A 99 -4.51 0.57 -7.52
N LEU A 100 -4.66 1.87 -7.31
CA LEU A 100 -5.59 2.42 -6.33
C LEU A 100 -7.02 1.93 -6.58
N ASP A 101 -7.54 2.08 -7.79
CA ASP A 101 -8.90 1.67 -8.15
C ASP A 101 -9.10 0.16 -7.97
N ALA A 102 -8.05 -0.63 -8.20
CA ALA A 102 -8.10 -2.07 -8.01
C ALA A 102 -8.25 -2.49 -6.56
N LEU A 103 -7.58 -1.78 -5.64
CA LEU A 103 -7.58 -2.04 -4.20
C LEU A 103 -8.70 -1.32 -3.44
N ALA A 104 -9.32 -0.30 -4.04
CA ALA A 104 -10.32 0.56 -3.40
C ALA A 104 -11.52 -0.21 -2.80
N GLN A 105 -11.87 -1.37 -3.37
CA GLN A 105 -12.96 -2.21 -2.88
C GLN A 105 -12.60 -3.01 -1.62
N ASP A 106 -11.31 -3.21 -1.37
CA ASP A 106 -10.78 -3.94 -0.22
C ASP A 106 -10.44 -3.01 0.95
N PHE A 107 -10.36 -1.71 0.70
CA PHE A 107 -10.04 -0.70 1.70
C PHE A 107 -11.20 -0.43 2.66
N VAL A 108 -10.85 -0.34 3.94
CA VAL A 108 -11.74 0.15 5.00
C VAL A 108 -10.97 1.14 5.85
N TRP A 109 -11.53 2.34 6.01
CA TRP A 109 -10.93 3.38 6.84
C TRP A 109 -12.02 4.19 7.53
N PRO A 110 -11.69 4.89 8.63
CA PRO A 110 -12.65 5.77 9.28
C PRO A 110 -12.99 6.88 8.28
N ARG A 111 -14.16 6.78 7.64
CA ARG A 111 -14.76 7.93 6.97
C ARG A 111 -15.08 8.91 8.08
N GLY A 112 -14.47 10.10 8.03
CA GLY A 112 -14.76 11.15 8.99
C GLY A 112 -16.27 11.22 9.18
N THR A 113 -16.73 11.18 10.43
CA THR A 113 -18.11 11.56 10.72
C THR A 113 -18.31 12.89 10.03
N ASP A 114 -19.27 12.97 9.10
CA ASP A 114 -19.74 14.25 8.59
C ASP A 114 -20.11 15.07 9.83
N SER A 115 -19.23 15.96 10.25
CA SER A 115 -19.51 16.96 11.26
C SER A 115 -20.40 18.02 10.60
N ASN A 116 -21.58 17.60 10.15
CA ASN A 116 -22.68 18.48 9.88
C ASN A 116 -23.60 18.41 11.11
N SER A 117 -23.20 19.15 12.14
CA SER A 117 -24.01 19.41 13.31
C SER A 117 -24.05 20.91 13.54
N ALA A 118 -25.26 21.44 13.26
CA ALA A 118 -25.82 22.75 13.60
C ALA A 118 -25.36 23.97 12.80
#